data_AF-A0A194AHF1-F1
#
_entry.id   AF-A0A194AHF1-F1
#
_cell.length_a   1.000
_cell.length_b   1.000
_cell.length_c   1.000
_cell.angle_alpha   90.00
_cell.angle_beta   90.00
_cell.angle_gamma   90.00
#
_symmetry.space_group_name_H-M   'P 1'
#
loop_
_entity.id
_entity.type
_entity.pdbx_description
1 polymer ?
#
loop_
_entity_poly.entity_id
_entity_poly.type
_entity_poly.pdbx_seq_one_letter_code
_entity_poly.pdbx_strand_id
1 'polypeptide(L)' 'MHGIYYYLKPLFAIFLMLMTLAALYMGVFKADRTSASFFTKVCSGIASGVLSVVAWSFLYSHQYLGW' A
#
# COMPACT_ATOMS: atom_id res chain seq x y z
N MET A 1 6.01 -5.02 28.60
CA MET A 1 5.19 -5.36 27.41
C MET A 1 4.95 -4.20 26.43
N HIS A 2 5.30 -2.94 26.75
CA HIS A 2 5.10 -1.80 25.84
C HIS A 2 6.08 -1.70 24.66
N GLY A 3 7.29 -2.27 24.77
CA GLY A 3 8.32 -2.15 23.73
C GLY A 3 7.99 -2.91 22.44
N ILE A 4 7.37 -4.09 22.52
CA ILE A 4 7.05 -4.92 21.35
C ILE A 4 6.00 -4.24 20.46
N TYR A 5 5.01 -3.59 21.07
CA TYR A 5 3.96 -2.85 20.33
C TYR A 5 4.50 -1.65 19.55
N TYR A 6 5.60 -1.04 20.00
CA TYR A 6 6.25 0.06 19.29
C TYR A 6 6.81 -0.37 17.92
N TYR A 7 7.26 -1.63 17.81
CA TYR A 7 7.77 -2.18 16.56
C TYR A 7 6.69 -2.89 15.75
N LEU A 8 5.73 -3.56 16.42
CA LEU A 8 4.65 -4.27 15.74
C LEU A 8 3.72 -3.32 14.97
N LYS A 9 3.36 -2.18 15.56
CA LYS A 9 2.44 -1.21 14.92
C LYS A 9 2.94 -0.70 13.56
N PRO A 10 4.16 -0.17 13.42
CA PRO A 10 4.67 0.25 12.11
C PRO A 10 4.86 -0.93 11.16
N LEU A 11 5.24 -2.11 11.66
CA LEU A 11 5.35 -3.32 10.85
C LEU A 11 4.01 -3.70 10.21
N PHE A 12 2.94 -3.74 11.01
CA PHE A 12 1.58 -4.01 10.50
C PHE A 12 1.10 -2.94 9.53
N ALA A 13 1.41 -1.66 9.77
CA ALA A 13 1.09 -0.58 8.84
C ALA A 13 1.78 -0.76 7.49
N ILE A 14 3.07 -1.14 7.50
CA ILE A 14 3.83 -1.45 6.27
C ILE A 14 3.23 -2.65 5.54
N PHE A 15 2.88 -3.73 6.26
CA PHE A 15 2.23 -4.89 5.67
C PHE A 15 0.89 -4.56 5.01
N LEU A 16 0.06 -3.76 5.68
CA LEU A 16 -1.22 -3.30 5.12
C LEU A 16 -1.02 -2.47 3.86
N MET A 17 -0.04 -1.57 3.88
CA MET A 17 0.29 -0.71 2.75
C MET A 17 0.80 -1.53 1.55
N LEU A 18 1.65 -2.53 1.79
CA LEU A 18 2.11 -3.49 0.77
C LEU A 18 0.97 -4.35 0.21
N MET A 19 0.08 -4.86 1.08
CA MET A 19 -1.08 -5.64 0.63
C MET A 19 -2.03 -4.82 -0.24
N THR A 20 -2.27 -3.56 0.13
CA THR A 20 -3.16 -2.66 -0.63
C THR A 20 -2.53 -2.31 -1.98
N LEU A 21 -1.21 -2.08 -2.01
CA LEU A 21 -0.46 -1.89 -3.25
C LEU A 21 -0.61 -3.12 -4.16
N ALA A 22 -0.38 -4.33 -3.64
CA ALA A 22 -0.50 -5.56 -4.41
C ALA A 22 -1.93 -5.76 -4.94
N ALA A 23 -2.95 -5.50 -4.11
CA ALA A 23 -4.35 -5.59 -4.50
C ALA A 23 -4.71 -4.59 -5.62
N LEU A 24 -4.23 -3.35 -5.57
CA LEU A 24 -4.43 -2.35 -6.63
C LEU A 24 -3.68 -2.74 -7.91
N TYR A 25 -2.44 -3.19 -7.79
CA TYR A 25 -1.59 -3.61 -8.90
C TYR A 25 -2.20 -4.79 -9.68
N MET A 26 -2.65 -5.83 -8.97
CA MET A 26 -3.24 -7.04 -9.57
C MET A 26 -4.71 -6.85 -9.94
N GLY A 27 -5.49 -6.17 -9.10
CA GLY A 27 -6.94 -6.05 -9.25
C GLY A 27 -7.36 -4.93 -10.20
N VAL A 28 -6.91 -3.69 -9.92
CA VAL A 28 -7.34 -2.50 -10.67
C VAL A 28 -6.56 -2.39 -11.97
N PHE A 29 -5.23 -2.40 -11.90
CA PHE A 29 -4.40 -2.21 -13.08
C PHE A 29 -4.21 -3.50 -13.89
N LYS A 30 -4.44 -4.68 -13.29
CA LYS A 30 -4.26 -6.00 -13.92
C LYS A 30 -2.91 -6.14 -14.60
N ALA A 31 -1.89 -5.48 -14.04
CA ALA A 31 -0.56 -5.41 -14.61
C ALA A 31 0.22 -6.72 -14.48
N ASP A 32 -0.30 -7.67 -13.71
CA ASP A 32 0.17 -9.05 -13.64
C ASP A 32 0.04 -9.80 -14.98
N ARG A 33 -0.87 -9.36 -15.87
CA ARG A 33 -1.09 -10.01 -17.18
C ARG A 33 0.21 -10.13 -17.97
N THR A 34 0.49 -11.33 -18.47
CA THR A 34 1.69 -11.67 -19.25
C THR A 34 1.82 -10.82 -20.52
N SER A 35 0.70 -10.33 -21.05
CA SER A 35 0.65 -9.49 -22.25
C SER A 35 0.85 -7.99 -21.99
N ALA A 36 0.99 -7.55 -20.73
CA ALA A 36 1.19 -6.14 -20.40
C ALA A 36 2.66 -5.73 -20.63
N SER A 37 2.87 -4.58 -21.29
CA SER A 37 4.21 -4.05 -21.55
C SER A 37 4.96 -3.75 -20.26
N PHE A 38 6.30 -3.84 -20.28
CA PHE A 38 7.14 -3.53 -19.13
C PHE A 38 6.87 -2.12 -18.58
N PHE A 39 6.66 -1.15 -19.47
CA PHE A 39 6.31 0.22 -19.09
C PHE A 39 4.97 0.28 -18.33
N THR A 40 3.95 -0.42 -18.80
CA THR A 40 2.64 -0.52 -18.11
C THR A 40 2.79 -1.13 -16.72
N LYS A 41 3.65 -2.14 -16.55
CA LYS A 41 3.95 -2.75 -15.24
C LYS A 41 4.63 -1.76 -14.30
N VAL A 42 5.61 -1.01 -14.78
CA VAL A 42 6.29 0.01 -13.95
C VAL A 42 5.32 1.14 -13.56
N CYS A 43 4.58 1.70 -14.52
CA CYS A 43 3.64 2.78 -14.25
C CYS A 43 2.50 2.37 -13.32
N SER A 44 1.95 1.16 -13.49
CA SER A 44 0.93 0.64 -12.57
C SER A 44 1.48 0.34 -11.18
N GLY A 45 2.73 -0.14 -11.07
CA GLY A 45 3.44 -0.28 -9.80
C GLY A 45 3.54 1.06 -9.08
N ILE A 46 4.02 2.09 -9.76
CA ILE A 46 4.11 3.45 -9.21
C ILE A 46 2.72 3.98 -8.83
N ALA A 47 1.73 3.88 -9.71
CA ALA A 47 0.38 4.36 -9.45
C ALA A 47 -0.29 3.64 -8.27
N SER A 48 -0.17 2.31 -8.19
CA SER A 48 -0.69 1.51 -7.08
C SER A 48 0.01 1.83 -5.75
N GLY A 49 1.32 2.09 -5.79
CA GLY A 49 2.08 2.54 -4.63
C GLY A 49 1.63 3.90 -4.13
N VAL A 50 1.52 4.89 -5.03
CA VAL A 50 1.04 6.24 -4.68
C VAL A 50 -0.38 6.19 -4.11
N LEU A 51 -1.29 5.45 -4.74
CA LEU A 51 -2.65 5.30 -4.24
C LEU A 51 -2.71 4.62 -2.87
N SER A 52 -1.88 3.60 -2.64
CA SER A 52 -1.77 2.94 -1.34
C SER A 52 -1.25 3.91 -0.26
N VAL A 53 -0.16 4.64 -0.54
CA VAL A 53 0.37 5.68 0.37
C VAL A 53 -0.73 6.68 0.71
N VAL A 54 -1.38 7.26 -0.30
CA VAL A 54 -2.37 8.33 -0.11
C VAL A 54 -3.57 7.82 0.68
N ALA A 55 -4.13 6.66 0.32
CA ALA A 55 -5.26 6.06 1.03
C ALA A 55 -4.93 5.85 2.51
N TRP A 56 -3.76 5.27 2.80
CA TRP A 56 -3.32 5.07 4.17
C TRP A 56 -2.94 6.37 4.86
N SER A 57 -2.37 7.37 4.19
CA SER A 57 -2.12 8.69 4.77
C SER A 57 -3.41 9.34 5.23
N PHE A 58 -4.51 9.25 4.46
CA PHE A 58 -5.81 9.77 4.89
C PHE A 58 -6.43 8.92 6.01
N LEU A 59 -6.44 7.59 5.88
CA LEU A 59 -7.04 6.69 6.89
C LEU A 59 -6.27 6.74 8.23
N TYR A 60 -4.94 6.66 8.20
CA TYR A 60 -4.10 6.78 9.39
C TYR A 60 -4.10 8.21 9.94
N SER A 61 -4.15 9.26 9.11
CA SER A 61 -4.31 10.62 9.62
C SER A 61 -5.66 10.79 10.33
N HIS A 62 -6.76 10.30 9.76
CA HIS A 62 -8.07 10.39 10.40
C HIS A 62 -8.22 9.49 11.64
N GLN A 63 -7.61 8.30 11.67
CA GLN A 63 -7.74 7.37 12.81
C GLN A 63 -6.66 7.48 13.87
N TYR A 64 -5.48 8.02 13.56
CA TYR A 64 -4.36 8.15 14.51
C TYR A 64 -3.93 9.60 14.82
N LEU A 65 -4.26 10.59 13.98
CA LEU A 65 -4.09 12.04 14.31
C LEU A 65 -5.39 12.71 14.80
N GLY A 66 -6.50 11.97 14.87
CA GLY A 66 -7.71 12.36 15.61
C GLY A 66 -7.60 12.13 17.12
N TRP A 67 -6.39 12.25 17.69
CA TRP A 67 -6.08 12.18 19.11
C TRP A 67 -5.05 13.23 19.48
#